data_AF-A0A951VD09-F1
#
_entry.id   AF-A0A951VD09-F1
#
_cell.length_a   1.000
_cell.length_b   1.000
_cell.length_c   1.000
_cell.angle_alpha   90.00
_cell.angle_beta   90.00
_cell.angle_gamma   90.00
#
_symmetry.space_group_name_H-M   'P 1'
#
loop_
_entity.id
_entity.type
_entity.pdbx_description
1 polymer ?
#
loop_
_entity_poly.entity_id
_entity_poly.type
_entity_poly.pdbx_seq_one_letter_code
_entity_poly.pdbx_strand_id
1 'polypeptide(L)'
;MKSEPGTIGLSQPDHRQETLASGIRDNFSRGTVGAFLSDRILANSALSVVSAYFTIYAYEALANRLDSIEGLRFLFGEPRFIASLDPEKTDKKSFKIEDEGLELANRLQQKEVARRCADWIRDKVEIRSIRQANLLHGKLYHIDDGRREHAILGSSNFTRRGLGLAATPNIELNLIVDSDRDRTDLKAWFESIWSDEKLVEDVKEEVLRYLSQLYINHPPEFIYYKTLYHIFERFLSGQEADAALFDQTAIIDTDIWKALFDFQKDGVKGAIHKINTHNGCV
;
A
#
# COMPACT_ATOMS: atom_id res chain seq x y z
N MET A 1 65.11 32.31 22.09
CA MET A 1 63.76 32.76 21.72
C MET A 1 63.26 31.89 20.57
N LYS A 2 62.53 30.82 20.90
CA LYS A 2 61.56 30.08 20.08
C LYS A 2 61.02 28.93 20.94
N SER A 3 59.79 29.14 21.40
CA SER A 3 58.99 28.26 22.25
C SER A 3 58.35 27.15 21.42
N GLU A 4 58.48 25.90 21.85
CA GLU A 4 57.67 24.78 21.36
C GLU A 4 56.27 24.85 21.98
N PRO A 5 55.18 24.71 21.20
CA PRO A 5 53.83 24.64 21.74
C PRO A 5 53.50 23.21 22.17
N GLY A 6 53.11 23.07 23.44
CA GLY A 6 52.64 21.83 24.03
C GLY A 6 51.38 21.30 23.35
N THR A 7 51.39 20.00 23.07
CA THR A 7 50.24 19.25 22.57
C THR A 7 49.25 19.06 23.72
N ILE A 8 48.19 19.86 23.74
CA ILE A 8 47.04 19.66 24.62
C ILE A 8 46.29 18.43 24.09
N GLY A 9 46.41 17.31 24.79
CA GLY A 9 45.55 16.14 24.57
C GLY A 9 44.12 16.51 24.89
N LEU A 10 43.33 16.79 23.85
CA LEU A 10 41.88 16.83 23.93
C LEU A 10 41.41 15.41 24.26
N SER A 11 41.15 15.15 25.53
CA SER A 11 40.34 14.03 25.98
C SER A 11 39.01 14.08 25.24
N GLN A 12 38.78 13.14 24.32
CA GLN A 12 37.47 12.93 23.74
C GLN A 12 36.48 12.65 24.88
N PRO A 13 35.32 13.32 24.94
CA PRO A 13 34.28 12.91 25.87
C PRO A 13 33.83 11.49 25.47
N ASP A 14 34.00 10.55 26.40
CA ASP A 14 33.43 9.21 26.33
C ASP A 14 31.90 9.37 26.31
N HIS A 15 31.33 9.46 25.11
CA HIS A 15 29.88 9.41 24.91
C HIS A 15 29.39 7.96 25.06
N ARG A 16 29.58 7.38 26.25
CA ARG A 16 28.60 6.42 26.76
C ARG A 16 27.35 7.23 27.07
N GLN A 17 26.53 7.43 26.04
CA GLN A 17 25.14 7.80 26.26
C GLN A 17 24.54 6.72 27.15
N GLU A 18 24.37 7.03 28.43
CA GLU A 18 23.33 6.40 29.23
C GLU A 18 22.04 6.58 28.44
N THR A 19 21.61 5.51 27.77
CA THR A 19 20.33 5.44 27.08
C THR A 19 19.27 5.59 28.16
N LEU A 20 18.83 6.82 28.41
CA LEU A 20 17.58 7.10 29.11
C LEU A 20 16.55 6.14 28.52
N ALA A 21 15.98 5.27 29.36
CA ALA A 21 14.93 4.34 28.97
C ALA A 21 13.74 5.16 28.46
N SER A 22 13.74 5.42 27.16
CA SER A 22 12.76 6.27 26.51
C SER A 22 11.61 5.41 26.04
N GLY A 23 10.38 5.77 26.42
CA GLY A 23 9.17 5.18 25.84
C GLY A 23 8.97 5.55 24.37
N ILE A 24 9.75 6.48 23.82
CA ILE A 24 9.62 6.91 22.43
C ILE A 24 10.18 5.84 21.49
N ARG A 25 9.45 5.54 20.41
CA ARG A 25 9.96 4.79 19.25
C ARG A 25 9.79 5.67 18.02
N ASP A 26 10.91 6.05 17.40
CA ASP A 26 10.96 6.99 16.27
C ASP A 26 11.32 6.34 14.93
N ASN A 27 11.56 5.01 14.96
CA ASN A 27 12.12 4.24 13.85
C ASN A 27 13.48 4.77 13.37
N PHE A 28 14.20 5.47 14.25
CA PHE A 28 15.50 6.06 13.98
C PHE A 28 16.41 5.85 15.19
N SER A 29 16.57 6.86 16.04
CA SER A 29 17.54 6.85 17.14
C SER A 29 17.05 6.17 18.42
N ARG A 30 15.73 6.00 18.57
CA ARG A 30 15.08 5.52 19.80
C ARG A 30 14.42 4.15 19.62
N GLY A 31 14.88 3.38 18.63
CA GLY A 31 14.34 2.06 18.30
C GLY A 31 13.08 2.13 17.43
N THR A 32 12.64 0.96 16.97
CA THR A 32 11.55 0.84 16.00
C THR A 32 10.26 0.31 16.63
N VAL A 33 9.12 0.64 16.03
CA VAL A 33 7.83 0.03 16.41
C VAL A 33 7.85 -1.47 16.12
N GLY A 34 8.45 -1.89 15.01
CA GLY A 34 8.58 -3.30 14.64
C GLY A 34 9.38 -4.13 15.65
N ALA A 35 10.42 -3.57 16.28
CA ALA A 35 11.14 -4.23 17.37
C ALA A 35 10.24 -4.40 18.60
N PHE A 36 9.52 -3.35 19.00
CA PHE A 36 8.54 -3.44 20.09
C PHE A 36 7.48 -4.53 19.82
N LEU A 37 6.91 -4.57 18.61
CA LEU A 37 5.95 -5.61 18.23
C LEU A 37 6.59 -7.00 18.28
N SER A 38 7.80 -7.15 17.76
CA SER A 38 8.51 -8.44 17.75
C SER A 38 8.83 -8.99 19.15
N ASP A 39 9.06 -8.09 20.11
CA ASP A 39 9.37 -8.41 21.50
C ASP A 39 8.12 -8.70 22.34
N ARG A 40 6.98 -8.08 22.02
CA ARG A 40 5.74 -8.19 22.80
C ARG A 40 4.73 -9.17 22.25
N ILE A 41 4.76 -9.47 20.95
CA ILE A 41 3.91 -10.50 20.36
C ILE A 41 4.48 -11.87 20.72
N LEU A 42 3.73 -12.61 21.53
CA LEU A 42 4.02 -13.99 21.91
C LEU A 42 3.03 -14.94 21.23
N ALA A 43 3.30 -16.24 21.36
CA ALA A 43 2.35 -17.26 20.91
C ALA A 43 1.02 -17.12 21.67
N ASN A 44 -0.09 -17.23 20.96
CA ASN A 44 -1.45 -17.01 21.44
C ASN A 44 -1.73 -15.57 21.94
N SER A 45 -0.95 -14.58 21.53
CA SER A 45 -1.32 -13.18 21.79
C SER A 45 -2.60 -12.79 21.06
N ALA A 46 -3.40 -11.90 21.64
CA ALA A 46 -4.55 -11.28 21.01
C ALA A 46 -4.24 -9.81 20.69
N LEU A 47 -4.40 -9.42 19.42
CA LEU A 47 -4.00 -8.10 18.94
C LEU A 47 -5.21 -7.23 18.57
N SER A 48 -5.10 -5.93 18.85
CA SER A 48 -6.05 -4.91 18.39
C SER A 48 -5.27 -3.74 17.80
N VAL A 49 -5.42 -3.55 16.49
CA VAL A 49 -4.59 -2.64 15.71
C VAL A 49 -5.49 -1.61 15.03
N VAL A 50 -5.12 -0.34 15.14
CA VAL A 50 -5.69 0.75 14.37
C VAL A 50 -4.61 1.30 13.44
N SER A 51 -4.88 1.30 12.14
CA SER A 51 -3.96 1.87 11.15
C SER A 51 -4.69 2.44 9.95
N ALA A 52 -4.07 3.38 9.24
CA ALA A 52 -4.62 3.84 7.96
C ALA A 52 -4.17 2.94 6.79
N TYR A 53 -3.00 2.30 6.92
CA TYR A 53 -2.43 1.47 5.87
C TYR A 53 -1.96 0.11 6.41
N PHE A 54 -2.11 -0.91 5.58
CA PHE A 54 -1.65 -2.27 5.79
C PHE A 54 -0.87 -2.72 4.55
N THR A 55 0.34 -3.25 4.71
CA THR A 55 1.09 -3.87 3.59
C THR A 55 1.43 -5.32 3.85
N ILE A 56 1.38 -6.15 2.81
CA ILE A 56 1.75 -7.58 2.91
C ILE A 56 3.20 -7.78 3.36
N TYR A 57 4.09 -6.80 3.09
CA TYR A 57 5.48 -6.85 3.50
C TYR A 57 5.70 -6.52 4.97
N ALA A 58 4.79 -5.75 5.59
CA ALA A 58 4.79 -5.57 7.04
C ALA A 58 4.41 -6.87 7.75
N TYR A 59 3.39 -7.57 7.22
CA TYR A 59 3.06 -8.92 7.66
C TYR A 59 4.27 -9.86 7.49
N GLU A 60 4.89 -9.91 6.30
CA GLU A 60 6.02 -10.80 6.03
C GLU A 60 7.17 -10.61 7.03
N ALA A 61 7.52 -9.35 7.32
CA ALA A 61 8.60 -9.02 8.24
C ALA A 61 8.32 -9.46 9.69
N LEU A 62 7.05 -9.67 10.05
CA LEU A 62 6.61 -10.09 11.37
C LEU A 62 5.97 -11.49 11.38
N ALA A 63 5.99 -12.23 10.26
CA ALA A 63 5.26 -13.48 10.09
C ALA A 63 5.61 -14.52 11.17
N ASN A 64 6.90 -14.62 11.54
CA ASN A 64 7.39 -15.51 12.61
C ASN A 64 6.71 -15.30 13.98
N ARG A 65 6.13 -14.12 14.22
CA ARG A 65 5.36 -13.80 15.42
C ARG A 65 3.86 -13.87 15.13
N LEU A 66 3.42 -13.23 14.04
CA LEU A 66 2.01 -13.10 13.67
C LEU A 66 1.33 -14.43 13.33
N ASP A 67 2.06 -15.42 12.82
CA ASP A 67 1.46 -16.72 12.48
C ASP A 67 1.08 -17.53 13.74
N SER A 68 1.70 -17.20 14.89
CA SER A 68 1.50 -17.91 16.17
C SER A 68 0.47 -17.26 17.09
N ILE A 69 -0.13 -16.14 16.69
CA ILE A 69 -1.09 -15.40 17.52
C ILE A 69 -2.42 -16.14 17.64
N GLU A 70 -3.21 -15.78 18.64
CA GLU A 70 -4.59 -16.26 18.76
C GLU A 70 -5.44 -15.63 17.65
N GLY A 71 -5.41 -14.30 17.57
CA GLY A 71 -6.08 -13.54 16.52
C GLY A 71 -5.69 -12.06 16.53
N LEU A 72 -6.09 -11.36 15.47
CA LEU A 72 -5.86 -9.93 15.30
C LEU A 72 -7.15 -9.25 14.82
N ARG A 73 -7.53 -8.16 15.48
CA ARG A 73 -8.58 -7.26 15.02
C ARG A 73 -7.95 -6.00 14.42
N PHE A 74 -8.09 -5.84 13.11
CA PHE A 74 -7.51 -4.72 12.37
C PHE A 74 -8.59 -3.71 12.00
N LEU A 75 -8.45 -2.48 12.49
CA LEU A 75 -9.35 -1.38 12.19
C LEU A 75 -8.66 -0.38 11.25
N PHE A 76 -9.20 -0.24 10.04
CA PHE A 76 -8.82 0.82 9.12
C PHE A 76 -9.41 2.16 9.58
N GLY A 77 -8.55 3.13 9.90
CA GLY A 77 -8.95 4.46 10.36
C GLY A 77 -9.52 5.38 9.26
N GLU A 78 -9.35 5.01 7.98
CA GLU A 78 -9.92 5.74 6.84
C GLU A 78 -10.74 4.81 5.92
N PRO A 79 -11.99 5.17 5.53
CA PRO A 79 -12.86 4.39 4.63
C PRO A 79 -12.29 4.25 3.21
N ARG A 80 -11.25 5.01 2.87
CA ARG A 80 -10.71 5.11 1.52
C ARG A 80 -10.28 3.76 0.97
N PHE A 81 -9.95 2.79 1.82
CA PHE A 81 -9.60 1.43 1.41
C PHE A 81 -10.62 0.80 0.45
N ILE A 82 -11.93 1.06 0.60
CA ILE A 82 -12.99 0.40 -0.19
C ILE A 82 -13.33 1.16 -1.48
N ALA A 83 -13.15 2.49 -1.51
CA ALA A 83 -13.74 3.36 -2.53
C ALA A 83 -13.09 3.29 -3.93
N SER A 84 -12.05 2.48 -4.14
CA SER A 84 -11.28 2.40 -5.40
C SER A 84 -11.25 1.01 -6.04
N LEU A 85 -12.13 0.10 -5.61
CA LEU A 85 -12.31 -1.23 -6.21
C LEU A 85 -12.97 -1.20 -7.61
N ASP A 86 -13.22 -0.01 -8.17
CA ASP A 86 -13.81 0.20 -9.49
C ASP A 86 -12.71 0.25 -10.56
N PRO A 87 -12.52 -0.80 -11.38
CA PRO A 87 -11.45 -0.88 -12.37
C PRO A 87 -11.54 0.19 -13.45
N GLU A 88 -12.70 0.85 -13.59
CA GLU A 88 -12.96 1.88 -14.61
C GLU A 88 -12.66 3.31 -14.12
N LYS A 89 -12.47 3.52 -12.81
CA LYS A 89 -12.15 4.84 -12.27
C LYS A 89 -10.64 5.03 -12.20
N THR A 90 -10.12 5.67 -13.25
CA THR A 90 -8.73 6.14 -13.40
C THR A 90 -8.29 7.23 -12.42
N ASP A 91 -8.90 7.33 -11.23
CA ASP A 91 -8.42 8.23 -10.19
C ASP A 91 -7.20 7.59 -9.52
N LYS A 92 -6.03 7.83 -10.14
CA LYS A 92 -4.71 7.59 -9.57
C LYS A 92 -4.53 8.47 -8.33
N LYS A 93 -5.10 8.06 -7.19
CA LYS A 93 -4.74 8.56 -5.86
C LYS A 93 -4.34 7.39 -4.98
N SER A 94 -3.09 6.97 -5.20
CA SER A 94 -2.16 6.31 -4.28
C SER A 94 -2.78 5.51 -3.12
N PHE A 95 -3.13 4.26 -3.38
CA PHE A 95 -3.28 3.22 -2.36
C PHE A 95 -1.93 2.53 -2.20
N LYS A 96 -1.22 2.82 -1.11
CA LYS A 96 0.09 2.23 -0.81
C LYS A 96 -0.06 0.97 0.03
N ILE A 97 -0.59 -0.09 -0.59
CA ILE A 97 -0.32 -1.47 -0.12
C ILE A 97 1.10 -1.90 -0.55
N GLU A 98 1.69 -1.14 -1.48
CA GLU A 98 3.08 -1.23 -1.91
C GLU A 98 3.90 -0.07 -1.34
N ASP A 99 5.08 -0.37 -0.79
CA ASP A 99 6.08 0.64 -0.45
C ASP A 99 6.63 1.24 -1.77
N GLU A 100 6.61 2.57 -1.90
CA GLU A 100 7.31 3.26 -2.98
C GLU A 100 8.82 2.96 -2.86
N GLY A 101 9.30 2.06 -3.73
CA GLY A 101 10.69 1.60 -3.76
C GLY A 101 10.88 0.10 -4.03
N LEU A 102 9.93 -0.58 -4.69
CA LEU A 102 10.07 -2.01 -4.99
C LEU A 102 11.14 -2.26 -6.06
N GLU A 103 12.29 -2.78 -5.65
CA GLU A 103 13.25 -3.45 -6.53
C GLU A 103 12.60 -4.66 -7.22
N LEU A 104 13.03 -4.98 -8.45
CA LEU A 104 12.50 -6.09 -9.26
C LEU A 104 12.44 -7.42 -8.50
N ALA A 105 13.39 -7.66 -7.59
CA ALA A 105 13.45 -8.87 -6.76
C ALA A 105 12.21 -9.08 -5.89
N ASN A 106 11.61 -7.99 -5.37
CA ASN A 106 10.44 -8.08 -4.50
C ASN A 106 9.17 -8.50 -5.26
N ARG A 107 9.10 -8.24 -6.58
CA ARG A 107 7.93 -8.63 -7.41
C ARG A 107 7.82 -10.15 -7.62
N LEU A 108 8.93 -10.88 -7.64
CA LEU A 108 8.92 -12.34 -7.76
C LEU A 108 8.40 -13.00 -6.47
N GLN A 109 8.68 -12.41 -5.31
CA GLN A 109 8.21 -12.91 -4.01
C GLN A 109 6.79 -12.42 -3.65
N GLN A 110 6.33 -11.32 -4.25
CA GLN A 110 5.03 -10.71 -3.98
C GLN A 110 3.88 -11.72 -4.03
N LYS A 111 3.88 -12.62 -5.02
CA LYS A 111 2.85 -13.64 -5.18
C LYS A 111 2.74 -14.58 -3.99
N GLU A 112 3.88 -15.10 -3.53
CA GLU A 112 3.94 -16.03 -2.40
C GLU A 112 3.55 -15.33 -1.08
N VAL A 113 4.11 -14.14 -0.86
CA VAL A 113 3.83 -13.31 0.32
C VAL A 113 2.36 -12.91 0.38
N ALA A 114 1.77 -12.48 -0.74
CA ALA A 114 0.35 -12.12 -0.79
C ALA A 114 -0.56 -13.31 -0.52
N ARG A 115 -0.24 -14.50 -1.04
CA ARG A 115 -1.00 -15.73 -0.76
C ARG A 115 -0.95 -16.09 0.72
N ARG A 116 0.25 -16.16 1.31
CA ARG A 116 0.42 -16.50 2.73
C ARG A 116 -0.26 -15.46 3.65
N CYS A 117 -0.14 -14.17 3.33
CA CYS A 117 -0.85 -13.10 4.03
C CYS A 117 -2.37 -13.26 3.94
N ALA A 118 -2.91 -13.60 2.77
CA ALA A 118 -4.34 -13.86 2.61
C ALA A 118 -4.82 -15.07 3.42
N ASP A 119 -4.01 -16.14 3.47
CA ASP A 119 -4.31 -17.33 4.29
C ASP A 119 -4.29 -16.98 5.79
N TRP A 120 -3.27 -16.25 6.25
CA TRP A 120 -3.23 -15.74 7.62
C TRP A 120 -4.42 -14.82 7.96
N ILE A 121 -4.80 -13.91 7.07
CA ILE A 121 -5.98 -13.04 7.26
C ILE A 121 -7.25 -13.88 7.40
N ARG A 122 -7.41 -14.91 6.56
CA ARG A 122 -8.59 -15.78 6.58
C ARG A 122 -8.73 -16.47 7.94
N ASP A 123 -7.63 -16.98 8.48
CA ASP A 123 -7.65 -17.86 9.65
C ASP A 123 -7.60 -17.09 10.99
N LYS A 124 -6.92 -15.93 11.03
CA LYS A 124 -6.55 -15.26 12.29
C LYS A 124 -7.05 -13.84 12.42
N VAL A 125 -7.49 -13.21 11.33
CA VAL A 125 -7.71 -11.76 11.32
C VAL A 125 -9.16 -11.42 11.07
N GLU A 126 -9.70 -10.49 11.86
CA GLU A 126 -10.92 -9.77 11.56
C GLU A 126 -10.55 -8.36 11.11
N ILE A 127 -11.25 -7.85 10.11
CA ILE A 127 -10.94 -6.53 9.54
C ILE A 127 -12.20 -5.70 9.44
N ARG A 128 -12.16 -4.52 10.07
CA ARG A 128 -13.20 -3.51 9.94
C ARG A 128 -12.61 -2.20 9.43
N SER A 129 -13.44 -1.39 8.80
CA SER A 129 -13.10 -0.03 8.39
C SER A 129 -14.08 0.96 8.99
N ILE A 130 -13.58 2.14 9.34
CA ILE A 130 -14.45 3.27 9.68
C ILE A 130 -15.25 3.69 8.43
N ARG A 131 -16.54 3.96 8.58
CA ARG A 131 -17.45 4.36 7.48
C ARG A 131 -17.24 5.80 7.01
N GLN A 132 -16.85 6.71 7.91
CA GLN A 132 -16.71 8.15 7.63
C GLN A 132 -15.26 8.58 7.48
N ALA A 133 -14.97 9.35 6.42
CA ALA A 133 -13.63 9.85 6.19
C ALA A 133 -13.22 10.87 7.27
N ASN A 134 -11.93 10.90 7.59
CA ASN A 134 -11.31 11.82 8.55
C ASN A 134 -11.80 11.70 10.00
N LEU A 135 -12.41 10.56 10.38
CA LEU A 135 -12.90 10.35 11.74
C LEU A 135 -11.82 9.81 12.68
N LEU A 136 -10.89 8.98 12.18
CA LEU A 136 -9.87 8.31 13.01
C LEU A 136 -8.48 8.35 12.36
N HIS A 137 -7.60 9.20 12.90
CA HIS A 137 -6.24 9.37 12.37
C HIS A 137 -5.14 8.75 13.25
N GLY A 138 -5.45 8.39 14.51
CA GLY A 138 -4.48 7.79 15.43
C GLY A 138 -4.12 6.36 15.05
N LYS A 139 -2.89 5.94 15.35
CA LYS A 139 -2.43 4.56 15.19
C LYS A 139 -2.21 3.97 16.57
N LEU A 140 -2.74 2.76 16.75
CA LEU A 140 -2.68 2.02 18.00
C LEU A 140 -2.27 0.60 17.69
N TYR A 141 -1.35 0.08 18.48
CA TYR A 141 -1.05 -1.34 18.54
C TYR A 141 -1.21 -1.78 19.98
N HIS A 142 -2.27 -2.52 20.25
CA HIS A 142 -2.54 -3.12 21.55
C HIS A 142 -2.34 -4.63 21.45
N ILE A 143 -1.59 -5.19 22.40
CA ILE A 143 -1.23 -6.61 22.46
C ILE A 143 -1.57 -7.12 23.85
N ASP A 144 -2.40 -8.14 23.92
CA ASP A 144 -2.53 -8.99 25.11
C ASP A 144 -1.66 -10.24 24.90
N ASP A 145 -0.67 -10.46 25.76
CA ASP A 145 0.23 -11.61 25.69
C ASP A 145 -0.23 -12.81 26.55
N GLY A 146 -1.44 -12.74 27.09
CA GLY A 146 -2.02 -13.73 28.01
C GLY A 146 -1.56 -13.57 29.46
N ARG A 147 -0.61 -12.67 29.74
CA ARG A 147 -0.15 -12.33 31.09
C ARG A 147 -0.39 -10.86 31.41
N ARG A 148 -0.17 -9.97 30.43
CA ARG A 148 -0.36 -8.53 30.56
C ARG A 148 -0.61 -7.88 29.19
N GLU A 149 -1.19 -6.69 29.27
CA GLU A 149 -1.36 -5.83 28.12
C GLU A 149 -0.09 -5.03 27.83
N HIS A 150 0.14 -4.75 26.55
CA HIS A 150 1.16 -3.83 26.03
C HIS A 150 0.52 -2.94 24.98
N ALA A 151 0.89 -1.66 24.95
CA ALA A 151 0.42 -0.77 23.91
C ALA A 151 1.49 0.23 23.46
N ILE A 152 1.42 0.58 22.18
CA ILE A 152 2.16 1.70 21.60
C ILE A 152 1.22 2.48 20.69
N LEU A 153 1.27 3.80 20.77
CA LEU A 153 0.44 4.71 19.97
C LEU A 153 1.30 5.78 19.31
N GLY A 154 0.88 6.27 18.15
CA GLY A 154 1.64 7.28 17.42
C GLY A 154 1.22 7.47 15.97
N SER A 155 2.20 7.74 15.12
CA SER A 155 2.01 8.00 13.68
C SER A 155 2.27 6.78 12.77
N SER A 156 2.89 5.72 13.30
CA SER A 156 3.34 4.57 12.51
C SER A 156 2.21 3.73 11.94
N ASN A 157 2.08 3.70 10.61
CA ASN A 157 1.19 2.78 9.93
C ASN A 157 1.75 1.34 9.90
N PHE A 158 0.88 0.36 9.66
CA PHE A 158 1.24 -1.05 9.53
C PHE A 158 1.82 -1.32 8.13
N THR A 159 2.92 -0.63 7.83
CA THR A 159 3.70 -0.75 6.60
C THR A 159 5.15 -1.06 6.98
N ARG A 160 5.91 -1.69 6.08
CA ARG A 160 7.29 -2.08 6.39
C ARG A 160 8.16 -0.87 6.78
N ARG A 161 8.03 0.26 6.05
CA ARG A 161 8.66 1.53 6.42
C ARG A 161 8.09 2.16 7.70
N GLY A 162 6.77 2.14 7.88
CA GLY A 162 6.09 2.72 9.04
C GLY A 162 6.42 2.00 10.35
N LEU A 163 6.68 0.70 10.31
CA LEU A 163 7.12 -0.08 11.47
C LEU A 163 8.64 -0.03 11.69
N GLY A 164 9.40 0.66 10.84
CA GLY A 164 10.86 0.71 10.95
C GLY A 164 11.57 -0.59 10.55
N LEU A 165 10.95 -1.41 9.69
CA LEU A 165 11.45 -2.73 9.25
C LEU A 165 12.07 -2.70 7.83
N ALA A 166 12.19 -1.51 7.24
CA ALA A 166 12.82 -1.27 5.96
C ALA A 166 14.27 -0.76 6.15
N ALA A 167 15.12 -0.93 5.13
CA ALA A 167 16.48 -0.36 5.15
C ALA A 167 16.47 1.17 5.27
N THR A 168 15.46 1.82 4.68
CA THR A 168 15.17 3.25 4.83
C THR A 168 13.80 3.45 5.48
N PRO A 169 13.70 3.43 6.82
CA PRO A 169 12.43 3.56 7.52
C PRO A 169 11.88 5.00 7.46
N ASN A 170 10.59 5.16 7.75
CA ASN A 170 10.03 6.49 8.01
C ASN A 170 10.46 6.96 9.40
N ILE A 171 10.78 8.25 9.54
CA ILE A 171 10.86 8.86 10.87
C ILE A 171 9.43 9.07 11.35
N GLU A 172 9.07 8.41 12.44
CA GLU A 172 7.73 8.45 13.03
C GLU A 172 7.83 8.96 14.47
N LEU A 173 6.70 9.28 15.11
CA LEU A 173 6.66 9.56 16.55
C LEU A 173 5.65 8.66 17.21
N ASN A 174 6.14 7.80 18.10
CA ASN A 174 5.32 6.86 18.85
C ASN A 174 5.76 6.83 20.30
N LEU A 175 4.82 6.50 21.19
CA LEU A 175 5.04 6.39 22.62
C LEU A 175 4.51 5.03 23.11
N ILE A 176 5.39 4.28 23.77
CA ILE A 176 5.02 3.09 24.53
C ILE A 176 4.21 3.54 25.74
N VAL A 177 3.07 2.90 25.94
CA VAL A 177 2.16 3.20 27.04
C VAL A 177 2.56 2.32 28.21
N ASP A 178 3.20 2.90 29.23
CA ASP A 178 3.75 2.16 30.38
C ASP A 178 2.72 1.91 31.51
N SER A 179 1.69 2.76 31.60
CA SER A 179 0.62 2.68 32.61
C SER A 179 -0.38 1.56 32.30
N ASP A 180 -0.62 0.65 33.26
CA ASP A 180 -1.65 -0.39 33.13
C ASP A 180 -3.05 0.20 32.93
N ARG A 181 -3.39 1.25 33.69
CA ARG A 181 -4.66 1.97 33.54
C ARG A 181 -4.87 2.44 32.10
N ASP A 182 -3.84 3.02 31.49
CA ASP A 182 -3.95 3.61 30.16
C ASP A 182 -4.00 2.54 29.07
N ARG A 183 -3.33 1.40 29.25
CA ARG A 183 -3.46 0.26 28.35
C ARG A 183 -4.88 -0.27 28.34
N THR A 184 -5.46 -0.48 29.52
CA THR A 184 -6.85 -0.94 29.65
C THR A 184 -7.85 0.08 29.09
N ASP A 185 -7.63 1.38 29.30
CA ASP A 185 -8.49 2.43 28.73
C ASP A 185 -8.40 2.48 27.20
N LEU A 186 -7.20 2.33 26.62
CA LEU A 186 -7.01 2.23 25.17
C LEU A 186 -7.71 1.00 24.58
N LYS A 187 -7.68 -0.12 25.30
CA LYS A 187 -8.42 -1.33 24.91
C LYS A 187 -9.92 -1.08 24.92
N ALA A 188 -10.45 -0.49 25.98
CA ALA A 188 -11.87 -0.15 26.08
C ALA A 188 -12.31 0.84 24.99
N TRP A 189 -11.49 1.84 24.70
CA TRP A 189 -11.70 2.76 23.58
C TRP A 189 -11.77 2.02 22.25
N PHE A 190 -10.84 1.10 21.98
CA PHE A 190 -10.88 0.27 20.77
C PHE A 190 -12.18 -0.53 20.68
N GLU A 191 -12.61 -1.19 21.76
CA GLU A 191 -13.87 -1.95 21.79
C GLU A 191 -15.10 -1.07 21.50
N SER A 192 -15.11 0.16 22.00
CA SER A 192 -16.23 1.09 21.79
C SER A 192 -16.43 1.44 20.32
N ILE A 193 -15.33 1.59 19.56
CA ILE A 193 -15.38 1.85 18.13
C ILE A 193 -15.63 0.55 17.36
N TRP A 194 -14.92 -0.52 17.72
CA TRP A 194 -14.99 -1.80 17.03
C TRP A 194 -16.40 -2.37 17.05
N SER A 195 -17.12 -2.26 18.17
CA SER A 195 -18.46 -2.82 18.34
C SER A 195 -19.59 -1.94 17.79
N ASP A 196 -19.32 -0.69 17.41
CA ASP A 196 -20.35 0.22 16.88
C ASP A 196 -20.54 0.06 15.37
N GLU A 197 -21.54 -0.72 14.98
CA GLU A 197 -21.92 -0.97 13.58
C GLU A 197 -22.29 0.29 12.77
N LYS A 198 -22.58 1.41 13.45
CA LYS A 198 -22.82 2.71 12.79
C LYS A 198 -21.51 3.41 12.44
N LEU A 199 -20.43 3.14 13.17
CA LEU A 199 -19.12 3.73 12.94
C LEU A 199 -18.25 2.87 12.02
N VAL A 200 -18.36 1.54 12.13
CA VAL A 200 -17.52 0.60 11.38
C VAL A 200 -18.32 -0.33 10.48
N GLU A 201 -17.63 -0.90 9.51
CA GLU A 201 -18.12 -1.97 8.65
C GLU A 201 -17.09 -3.07 8.51
N ASP A 202 -17.55 -4.32 8.38
CA ASP A 202 -16.68 -5.45 8.05
C ASP A 202 -16.22 -5.33 6.59
N VAL A 203 -14.92 -5.47 6.38
CA VAL A 203 -14.27 -5.34 5.06
C VAL A 203 -13.32 -6.49 4.77
N LYS A 204 -13.38 -7.58 5.55
CA LYS A 204 -12.42 -8.69 5.44
C LYS A 204 -12.46 -9.31 4.04
N GLU A 205 -13.65 -9.54 3.49
CA GLU A 205 -13.81 -10.14 2.18
C GLU A 205 -13.32 -9.22 1.05
N GLU A 206 -13.52 -7.90 1.17
CA GLU A 206 -12.98 -6.89 0.25
C GLU A 206 -11.44 -6.93 0.23
N VAL A 207 -10.82 -7.00 1.40
CA VAL A 207 -9.36 -7.10 1.55
C VAL A 207 -8.84 -8.39 0.91
N LEU A 208 -9.46 -9.53 1.22
CA LEU A 208 -9.07 -10.83 0.65
C LEU A 208 -9.22 -10.85 -0.87
N ARG A 209 -10.30 -10.26 -1.39
CA ARG A 209 -10.53 -10.11 -2.83
C ARG A 209 -9.46 -9.26 -3.48
N TYR A 210 -9.08 -8.14 -2.86
CA TYR A 210 -7.98 -7.30 -3.35
C TYR A 210 -6.65 -8.07 -3.35
N LEU A 211 -6.30 -8.75 -2.24
CA LEU A 211 -5.07 -9.54 -2.15
C LEU A 211 -5.00 -10.65 -3.19
N SER A 212 -6.15 -11.26 -3.55
CA SER A 212 -6.22 -12.28 -4.60
C SER A 212 -5.68 -11.79 -5.95
N GLN A 213 -5.94 -10.53 -6.29
CA GLN A 213 -5.45 -9.93 -7.54
C GLN A 213 -3.92 -9.89 -7.61
N LEU A 214 -3.23 -9.83 -6.46
CA LEU A 214 -1.77 -9.77 -6.39
C LEU A 214 -1.10 -11.13 -6.64
N TYR A 215 -1.84 -12.25 -6.55
CA TYR A 215 -1.28 -13.59 -6.72
C TYR A 215 -1.98 -14.45 -7.79
N ILE A 216 -2.96 -13.90 -8.51
CA ILE A 216 -3.57 -14.58 -9.65
C ILE A 216 -2.58 -14.64 -10.83
N ASN A 217 -2.53 -15.80 -11.50
CA ASN A 217 -1.86 -15.92 -12.78
C ASN A 217 -2.75 -15.35 -13.88
N HIS A 218 -2.22 -14.43 -14.69
CA HIS A 218 -2.89 -13.98 -15.90
C HIS A 218 -2.51 -14.85 -17.10
N PRO A 219 -3.47 -15.17 -17.99
CA PRO A 219 -3.16 -15.83 -19.25
C PRO A 219 -2.13 -15.02 -20.08
N PRO A 220 -1.16 -15.68 -20.74
CA PRO A 220 -0.21 -14.99 -21.61
C PRO A 220 -0.88 -14.12 -22.67
N GLU A 221 -2.03 -14.55 -23.19
CA GLU A 221 -2.82 -13.83 -24.19
C GLU A 221 -3.31 -12.50 -23.63
N PHE A 222 -3.79 -12.48 -22.38
CA PHE A 222 -4.24 -11.24 -21.73
C PHE A 222 -3.09 -10.24 -21.58
N ILE A 223 -1.91 -10.71 -21.15
CA ILE A 223 -0.72 -9.86 -21.03
C ILE A 223 -0.33 -9.31 -22.40
N TYR A 224 -0.31 -10.14 -23.43
CA TYR A 224 -0.01 -9.74 -24.80
C TYR A 224 -0.97 -8.65 -25.30
N TYR A 225 -2.29 -8.85 -25.20
CA TYR A 225 -3.27 -7.86 -25.64
C TYR A 225 -3.23 -6.57 -24.82
N LYS A 226 -3.01 -6.65 -23.50
CA LYS A 226 -2.86 -5.46 -22.66
C LYS A 226 -1.61 -4.65 -23.02
N THR A 227 -0.50 -5.32 -23.31
CA THR A 227 0.72 -4.68 -23.79
C THR A 227 0.49 -4.01 -25.14
N LEU A 228 -0.14 -4.69 -26.09
CA LEU A 228 -0.51 -4.09 -27.38
C LEU A 228 -1.42 -2.87 -27.18
N TYR A 229 -2.45 -2.98 -26.35
CA TYR A 229 -3.34 -1.87 -26.05
C TYR A 229 -2.55 -0.65 -25.57
N HIS A 230 -1.67 -0.77 -24.57
CA HIS A 230 -0.91 0.38 -24.07
C HIS A 230 0.11 0.94 -25.08
N ILE A 231 0.63 0.12 -25.99
CA ILE A 231 1.50 0.60 -27.08
C ILE A 231 0.69 1.39 -28.10
N PHE A 232 -0.53 0.95 -28.41
CA PHE A 232 -1.34 1.48 -29.52
C PHE A 232 -2.51 2.37 -29.08
N GLU A 233 -2.78 2.55 -27.79
CA GLU A 233 -3.93 3.31 -27.28
C GLU A 233 -3.93 4.74 -27.82
N ARG A 234 -2.75 5.38 -27.89
CA ARG A 234 -2.58 6.73 -28.44
C ARG A 234 -2.83 6.80 -29.94
N PHE A 235 -2.53 5.71 -30.67
CA PHE A 235 -2.79 5.60 -32.09
C PHE A 235 -4.29 5.36 -32.38
N LEU A 236 -4.94 4.56 -31.54
CA LEU A 236 -6.39 4.31 -31.61
C LEU A 236 -7.19 5.57 -31.27
N SER A 237 -6.82 6.31 -30.22
CA SER A 237 -7.51 7.55 -29.83
C SER A 237 -7.41 8.66 -30.89
N GLY A 238 -6.32 8.68 -31.67
CA GLY A 238 -6.20 9.60 -32.81
C GLY A 238 -7.18 9.24 -33.92
N GLN A 239 -7.24 7.96 -34.29
CA GLN A 239 -8.11 7.47 -35.37
C GLN A 239 -9.61 7.67 -35.11
N GLU A 240 -10.10 7.67 -33.87
CA GLU A 240 -11.52 7.92 -33.59
C GLU A 240 -11.97 9.33 -33.98
N ALA A 241 -11.13 10.34 -33.72
CA ALA A 241 -11.39 11.72 -34.13
C ALA A 241 -11.38 11.85 -35.67
N ASP A 242 -10.49 11.13 -36.32
CA ASP A 242 -10.37 11.10 -37.79
C ASP A 242 -11.49 10.31 -38.47
N ALA A 243 -11.95 9.22 -37.87
CA ALA A 243 -13.10 8.45 -38.35
C ALA A 243 -14.39 9.30 -38.30
N ALA A 244 -14.57 10.07 -37.22
CA ALA A 244 -15.70 11.00 -37.10
C ALA A 244 -15.66 12.15 -38.12
N LEU A 245 -14.47 12.63 -38.50
CA LEU A 245 -14.29 13.57 -39.61
C LEU A 245 -14.57 12.91 -40.97
N PHE A 246 -14.23 11.63 -41.12
CA PHE A 246 -14.42 10.88 -42.36
C PHE A 246 -15.89 10.61 -42.67
N ASP A 247 -16.71 10.31 -41.66
CA ASP A 247 -18.16 10.12 -41.82
C ASP A 247 -18.89 11.40 -42.28
N GLN A 248 -18.24 12.56 -42.22
CA GLN A 248 -18.75 13.84 -42.73
C GLN A 248 -18.32 14.12 -44.18
N THR A 249 -17.49 13.27 -44.79
CA THR A 249 -16.99 13.46 -46.16
C THR A 249 -17.84 12.72 -47.19
N ALA A 250 -18.16 13.39 -48.30
CA ALA A 250 -18.98 12.83 -49.39
C ALA A 250 -18.33 11.64 -50.15
N ILE A 251 -17.11 11.23 -49.77
CA ILE A 251 -16.39 10.10 -50.37
C ILE A 251 -17.12 8.78 -50.13
N ILE A 252 -17.76 8.61 -48.97
CA ILE A 252 -18.46 7.38 -48.60
C ILE A 252 -19.68 7.09 -49.48
N ASP A 253 -20.24 8.12 -50.11
CA ASP A 253 -21.42 8.01 -50.98
C ASP A 253 -21.07 7.63 -52.42
N THR A 254 -19.79 7.68 -52.79
CA THR A 254 -19.33 7.42 -54.16
C THR A 254 -19.44 5.94 -54.55
N ASP A 255 -19.70 5.68 -55.84
CA ASP A 255 -19.76 4.31 -56.36
C ASP A 255 -18.40 3.60 -56.26
N ILE A 256 -17.30 4.37 -56.30
CA ILE A 256 -15.93 3.86 -56.12
C ILE A 256 -15.76 3.34 -54.68
N TRP A 257 -16.20 4.09 -53.68
CA TRP A 257 -16.12 3.66 -52.27
C TRP A 257 -16.94 2.40 -51.99
N LYS A 258 -18.14 2.32 -52.56
CA LYS A 258 -19.04 1.15 -52.44
C LYS A 258 -18.46 -0.11 -53.09
N ALA A 259 -17.57 0.04 -54.08
CA ALA A 259 -16.88 -1.07 -54.75
C ALA A 259 -15.64 -1.59 -54.00
N LEU A 260 -15.14 -0.87 -52.98
CA LEU A 260 -13.96 -1.29 -52.22
C LEU A 260 -14.25 -2.41 -51.21
N PHE A 261 -13.28 -3.31 -51.03
CA PHE A 261 -13.27 -4.25 -49.91
C PHE A 261 -12.94 -3.53 -48.59
N ASP A 262 -13.33 -4.11 -47.45
CA ASP A 262 -13.21 -3.45 -46.15
C ASP A 262 -11.75 -3.10 -45.79
N PHE A 263 -10.79 -3.99 -46.07
CA PHE A 263 -9.37 -3.69 -45.87
C PHE A 263 -8.86 -2.54 -46.76
N GLN A 264 -9.45 -2.34 -47.95
CA GLN A 264 -9.10 -1.23 -48.85
C GLN A 264 -9.68 0.08 -48.34
N LYS A 265 -10.90 0.05 -47.80
CA LYS A 265 -11.52 1.20 -47.13
C LYS A 265 -10.66 1.66 -45.95
N ASP A 266 -10.14 0.72 -45.16
CA ASP A 266 -9.23 1.02 -44.04
C ASP A 266 -7.91 1.64 -44.55
N GLY A 267 -7.35 1.12 -45.63
CA GLY A 267 -6.18 1.71 -46.28
C GLY A 267 -6.41 3.15 -46.77
N VAL A 268 -7.57 3.42 -47.37
CA VAL A 268 -7.95 4.77 -47.83
C VAL A 268 -8.15 5.73 -46.66
N LYS A 269 -8.81 5.29 -45.57
CA LYS A 269 -8.95 6.10 -44.34
C LYS A 269 -7.58 6.47 -43.76
N GLY A 270 -6.67 5.50 -43.66
CA GLY A 270 -5.30 5.73 -43.18
C GLY A 270 -4.49 6.69 -44.06
N ALA A 271 -4.66 6.59 -45.39
CA ALA A 271 -3.99 7.50 -46.33
C ALA A 271 -4.51 8.94 -46.21
N ILE A 272 -5.83 9.13 -46.15
CA ILE A 272 -6.46 10.46 -45.98
C ILE A 272 -6.06 11.09 -44.65
N HIS A 273 -6.02 10.31 -43.57
CA HIS A 273 -5.53 10.77 -42.28
C HIS A 273 -4.09 11.30 -42.38
N LYS A 274 -3.16 10.52 -42.97
CA LYS A 274 -1.77 10.97 -43.18
C LYS A 274 -1.70 12.26 -44.00
N ILE A 275 -2.49 12.38 -45.08
CA ILE A 275 -2.54 13.60 -45.90
C ILE A 275 -2.99 14.79 -45.05
N ASN A 276 -4.07 14.66 -44.27
CA ASN A 276 -4.61 15.75 -43.47
C ASN A 276 -3.66 16.15 -42.31
N THR A 277 -3.00 15.19 -41.68
CA THR A 277 -2.13 15.45 -40.52
C THR A 277 -0.72 15.91 -40.93
N HIS A 278 -0.19 15.40 -42.03
CA HIS A 278 1.22 15.60 -42.43
C HIS A 278 1.39 16.29 -43.78
N ASN A 279 0.29 16.71 -44.42
CA ASN A 279 0.29 17.34 -45.74
C ASN A 279 0.94 16.47 -46.83
N GLY A 280 0.89 15.14 -46.65
CA GLY A 280 1.47 14.12 -47.52
C GLY A 280 1.20 12.70 -47.01
N CYS A 281 1.29 11.70 -47.89
CA CYS A 281 1.11 10.29 -47.53
C CYS A 281 2.17 9.42 -48.22
N VAL A 282 2.73 8.48 -47.46
CA VAL A 282 3.66 7.43 -47.92
C VAL A 282 3.12 6.08 -47.45
#